data_AF-A0A699K1U7-F1
#
_entry.id   AF-A0A699K1U7-F1
#
_cell.length_a   1.000
_cell.length_b   1.000
_cell.length_c   1.000
_cell.angle_alpha   90.00
_cell.angle_beta   90.00
_cell.angle_gamma   90.00
#
_symmetry.space_group_name_H-M   'P 1'
#
loop_
_entity.id
_entity.type
_entity.pdbx_description
1 polymer ?
#
loop_
_entity_poly.entity_id
_entity_poly.type
_entity_poly.pdbx_seq_one_letter_code
_entity_poly.pdbx_strand_id
1 'polypeptide(L)'
;HWSCATGDCGTGEMEYYGDSFKPPITIAEINITPEWGQDSYYVSIVNGFNLPMTVESTDRQVLYPKVGCVNDLNLQCPWNLLLEGGGGCKSACQVYPSPGYCCKSMTEILPGDIPVTCYPTSYGQLFHLVCPKYVTYEYENSDSMVITDGGGNYTVRFCDTFSTIKLGGQLTYTNPLVSLGGNFTLGFFANSSYLGIWYAKDSESRKVWVANPNNPMEFNPDDDLALSIDPNTGNLIITNGSRTLMTITNINAGPNPNVTATLEDNGNFRLINENDKRVLWQTFDHPTNVLLPGMKLGYDITTGQTWTLTSRLSNEIPHAGAFSLSWEPINETS
;
A
#
# COMPACT_ATOMS: atom_id res chain seq x y z
N HIS A 1 26.66 21.52 17.02
CA HIS A 1 25.71 20.76 17.82
C HIS A 1 24.55 20.41 16.91
N TRP A 2 24.29 19.13 16.69
CA TRP A 2 23.16 18.66 15.89
C TRP A 2 21.90 18.65 16.75
N SER A 3 20.76 18.96 16.14
CA SER A 3 19.45 18.88 16.78
C SER A 3 18.37 18.76 15.71
N CYS A 4 17.40 17.87 15.93
CA CYS A 4 16.28 17.68 15.02
C CYS A 4 14.98 18.25 15.63
N ALA A 5 14.06 18.71 14.78
CA ALA A 5 12.74 19.16 15.23
C ALA A 5 11.88 17.98 15.75
N THR A 6 12.01 16.81 15.10
CA THR A 6 11.35 15.55 15.50
C THR A 6 12.34 14.40 15.38
N GLY A 7 12.17 13.35 16.20
CA GLY A 7 13.07 12.19 16.17
C GLY A 7 14.49 12.50 16.63
N ASP A 8 14.68 13.57 17.41
CA ASP A 8 15.97 13.95 17.96
C ASP A 8 16.44 12.90 18.98
N CYS A 9 17.65 12.39 18.80
CA CYS A 9 18.26 11.43 19.72
C CYS A 9 18.88 12.09 20.98
N GLY A 10 18.88 13.42 21.05
CA GLY A 10 19.35 14.16 22.23
C GLY A 10 20.87 14.11 22.48
N THR A 11 21.64 13.43 21.63
CA THR A 11 23.10 13.27 21.79
C THR A 11 23.88 14.52 21.37
N GLY A 12 23.29 15.38 20.54
CA GLY A 12 23.99 16.51 19.93
C GLY A 12 24.89 16.14 18.75
N GLU A 13 24.88 14.86 18.37
CA GLU A 13 25.66 14.27 17.28
C GLU A 13 24.74 13.64 16.23
N MET A 14 25.30 13.33 15.06
CA MET A 14 24.56 12.63 14.01
C MET A 14 24.36 11.14 14.34
N GLU A 15 25.33 10.53 15.02
CA GLU A 15 25.28 9.13 15.43
C GLU A 15 24.44 8.95 16.70
N TYR A 16 23.70 7.84 16.75
CA TYR A 16 22.89 7.43 17.88
C TYR A 16 23.53 6.25 18.61
N TYR A 17 23.73 6.38 19.92
CA TYR A 17 24.39 5.36 20.75
C TYR A 17 23.45 4.61 21.71
N GLY A 18 22.12 4.75 21.57
CA GLY A 18 21.18 3.80 22.16
C GLY A 18 20.41 4.23 23.42
N ASP A 19 20.67 5.42 23.98
CA ASP A 19 20.18 5.73 25.34
C ASP A 19 19.00 6.71 25.43
N SER A 20 18.66 7.42 24.34
CA SER A 20 17.55 8.38 24.38
C SER A 20 17.03 8.79 23.00
N PHE A 21 15.71 8.94 22.89
CA PHE A 21 15.08 9.66 21.78
C PHE A 21 13.99 10.58 22.34
N LYS A 22 13.69 11.65 21.61
CA LYS A 22 12.62 12.59 21.95
C LYS A 22 11.40 12.33 21.08
N PRO A 23 10.30 11.79 21.65
CA PRO A 23 9.08 11.62 20.90
C PRO A 23 8.35 12.98 20.69
N PRO A 24 7.48 13.12 19.67
CA PRO A 24 6.92 12.04 18.85
C PRO A 24 7.89 11.47 17.82
N ILE A 25 7.91 10.13 17.69
CA ILE A 25 8.74 9.41 16.74
C ILE A 25 8.05 8.11 16.30
N THR A 26 8.02 7.90 14.99
CA THR A 26 7.58 6.64 14.36
C THR A 26 8.74 5.66 14.39
N ILE A 27 8.52 4.43 14.87
CA ILE A 27 9.59 3.45 15.09
C ILE A 27 9.31 2.20 14.26
N ALA A 28 10.28 1.75 13.47
CA ALA A 28 10.30 0.39 12.93
C ALA A 28 11.01 -0.53 13.92
N GLU A 29 10.34 -1.59 14.34
CA GLU A 29 10.89 -2.61 15.22
C GLU A 29 11.08 -3.89 14.41
N ILE A 30 12.31 -4.42 14.42
CA ILE A 30 12.69 -5.63 13.69
C ILE A 30 13.47 -6.51 14.67
N ASN A 31 12.86 -7.60 15.10
CA ASN A 31 13.50 -8.63 15.90
C ASN A 31 14.06 -9.68 14.95
N ILE A 32 15.38 -9.71 14.79
CA ILE A 32 16.08 -10.64 13.92
C ILE A 32 16.62 -11.80 14.75
N THR A 33 16.40 -13.01 14.26
CA THR A 33 16.84 -14.28 14.83
C THR A 33 17.74 -15.02 13.83
N PRO A 34 18.56 -15.99 14.29
CA PRO A 34 19.30 -16.87 13.38
C PRO A 34 18.36 -17.64 12.43
N GLU A 35 18.87 -18.25 11.36
CA GLU A 35 18.08 -18.90 10.29
C GLU A 35 17.02 -19.92 10.77
N TRP A 36 17.20 -20.51 11.95
CA TRP A 36 16.27 -21.49 12.54
C TRP A 36 15.22 -20.86 13.47
N GLY A 37 15.26 -19.54 13.64
CA GLY A 37 14.32 -18.76 14.45
C GLY A 37 13.20 -18.15 13.62
N GLN A 38 12.42 -17.30 14.28
CA GLN A 38 11.38 -16.50 13.64
C GLN A 38 11.71 -15.02 13.82
N ASP A 39 11.83 -14.32 12.71
CA ASP A 39 11.92 -12.87 12.75
C ASP A 39 10.52 -12.29 12.92
N SER A 40 10.43 -11.16 13.61
CA SER A 40 9.19 -10.37 13.69
C SER A 40 9.47 -8.91 13.41
N TYR A 41 8.57 -8.26 12.69
CA TYR A 41 8.71 -6.85 12.38
C TYR A 41 7.38 -6.13 12.27
N TYR A 42 7.38 -4.86 12.69
CA TYR A 42 6.22 -3.96 12.67
C TYR A 42 6.68 -2.50 12.69
N VAL A 43 5.72 -1.59 12.46
CA VAL A 43 5.94 -0.16 12.67
C VAL A 43 5.01 0.33 13.78
N SER A 44 5.58 0.98 14.77
CA SER A 44 4.93 1.45 15.98
C SER A 44 4.85 2.97 16.02
N ILE A 45 3.68 3.47 16.42
CA ILE A 45 3.41 4.88 16.74
C ILE A 45 3.02 5.06 18.22
N VAL A 46 3.33 4.08 19.08
CA VAL A 46 3.15 4.17 20.54
C VAL A 46 3.87 5.41 21.09
N ASN A 47 5.03 5.73 20.52
CA ASN A 47 5.84 6.91 20.83
C ASN A 47 5.46 8.13 19.98
N GLY A 48 4.27 8.16 19.38
CA GLY A 48 3.80 9.22 18.50
C GLY A 48 4.21 9.01 17.04
N PHE A 49 3.84 9.95 16.19
CA PHE A 49 4.08 9.95 14.76
C PHE A 49 4.83 11.21 14.35
N ASN A 50 5.76 11.09 13.41
CA ASN A 50 6.48 12.23 12.82
C ASN A 50 6.56 12.12 11.30
N LEU A 51 6.76 10.91 10.77
CA LEU A 51 6.85 10.67 9.34
C LEU A 51 6.29 9.29 8.98
N PRO A 52 5.68 9.13 7.78
CA PRO A 52 5.24 7.82 7.31
C PRO A 52 6.43 6.88 7.11
N MET A 53 6.23 5.62 7.50
CA MET A 53 7.24 4.58 7.44
C MET A 53 6.60 3.23 7.12
N THR A 54 7.30 2.45 6.31
CA THR A 54 6.96 1.05 6.02
C THR A 54 8.19 0.15 6.17
N VAL A 55 7.95 -1.11 6.52
CA VAL A 55 8.96 -2.16 6.57
C VAL A 55 8.47 -3.34 5.74
N GLU A 56 9.36 -3.92 4.93
CA GLU A 56 9.09 -5.16 4.19
C GLU A 56 10.29 -6.10 4.24
N SER A 57 10.06 -7.40 4.37
CA SER A 57 11.07 -8.41 4.08
C SER A 57 11.27 -8.51 2.56
N THR A 58 12.52 -8.52 2.09
CA THR A 58 12.84 -8.46 0.66
C THR A 58 13.09 -9.81 0.01
N ASP A 59 13.39 -10.84 0.79
CA ASP A 59 13.83 -12.15 0.29
C ASP A 59 13.09 -13.33 0.90
N ARG A 60 12.16 -13.09 1.84
CA ARG A 60 11.29 -14.13 2.40
C ARG A 60 9.91 -14.09 1.75
N GLN A 61 9.40 -15.27 1.39
CA GLN A 61 8.06 -15.40 0.82
C GLN A 61 7.02 -15.39 1.94
N VAL A 62 6.49 -14.21 2.22
CA VAL A 62 5.37 -14.01 3.15
C VAL A 62 4.23 -13.31 2.42
N LEU A 63 2.99 -13.72 2.68
CA LEU A 63 1.81 -13.03 2.17
C LEU A 63 1.68 -11.67 2.88
N TYR A 64 1.58 -10.59 2.10
CA TYR A 64 1.51 -9.21 2.62
C TYR A 64 2.71 -8.82 3.50
N PRO A 65 3.95 -8.91 3.00
CA PRO A 65 5.18 -8.70 3.78
C PRO A 65 5.37 -7.25 4.20
N LYS A 66 4.51 -6.33 3.75
CA LYS A 66 4.63 -4.91 4.01
C LYS A 66 3.76 -4.48 5.19
N VAL A 67 4.42 -3.98 6.23
CA VAL A 67 3.80 -3.35 7.41
C VAL A 67 4.08 -1.86 7.43
N GLY A 68 3.32 -1.13 8.23
CA GLY A 68 3.41 0.31 8.33
C GLY A 68 2.35 1.06 7.53
N CYS A 69 2.64 2.32 7.19
CA CYS A 69 1.69 3.21 6.54
C CYS A 69 2.39 4.34 5.79
N VAL A 70 1.70 4.86 4.78
CA VAL A 70 2.18 5.98 3.94
C VAL A 70 1.36 7.25 4.16
N ASN A 71 0.22 7.15 4.85
CA ASN A 71 -0.59 8.32 5.18
C ASN A 71 0.14 9.18 6.21
N ASP A 72 0.16 10.48 5.96
CA ASP A 72 0.70 11.46 6.89
C ASP A 72 -0.32 11.73 8.01
N LEU A 73 -0.13 11.08 9.16
CA LEU A 73 -1.00 11.25 10.32
C LEU A 73 -0.94 12.67 10.91
N ASN A 74 0.06 13.48 10.56
CA ASN A 74 0.10 14.89 10.98
C ASN A 74 -1.10 15.67 10.43
N LEU A 75 -1.63 15.29 9.25
CA LEU A 75 -2.80 15.93 8.62
C LEU A 75 -4.11 15.62 9.34
N GLN A 76 -4.17 14.54 10.12
CA GLN A 76 -5.33 14.11 10.90
C GLN A 76 -5.06 14.17 12.41
N CYS A 77 -3.96 14.82 12.82
CA CYS A 77 -3.56 14.89 14.22
C CYS A 77 -4.54 15.79 15.01
N PRO A 78 -5.18 15.28 16.08
CA PRO A 78 -5.99 16.10 16.96
C PRO A 78 -5.17 17.26 17.53
N TRP A 79 -5.79 18.44 17.67
CA TRP A 79 -5.10 19.66 18.12
C TRP A 79 -4.39 19.50 19.46
N ASN A 80 -4.92 18.67 20.37
CA ASN A 80 -4.33 18.41 21.68
C ASN A 80 -3.14 17.43 21.66
N LEU A 81 -2.91 16.76 20.54
CA LEU A 81 -1.77 15.87 20.31
C LEU A 81 -0.70 16.50 19.41
N LEU A 82 -1.00 17.62 18.76
CA LEU A 82 -0.07 18.30 17.87
C LEU A 82 1.23 18.68 18.59
N LEU A 83 2.37 18.41 17.97
CA LEU A 83 3.66 18.91 18.44
C LEU A 83 3.74 20.43 18.22
N GLU A 84 4.23 21.13 19.24
CA GLU A 84 4.48 22.57 19.14
C GLU A 84 5.56 22.84 18.09
N GLY A 85 5.29 23.74 17.14
CA GLY A 85 6.15 23.96 15.97
C GLY A 85 5.84 23.05 14.77
N GLY A 86 4.92 22.10 14.89
CA GLY A 86 4.46 21.22 13.81
C GLY A 86 5.38 20.04 13.53
N GLY A 87 5.05 19.27 12.49
CA GLY A 87 5.85 18.14 12.01
C GLY A 87 5.77 16.85 12.83
N GLY A 88 4.98 16.83 13.91
CA GLY A 88 4.76 15.62 14.70
C GLY A 88 3.41 15.59 15.40
N CYS A 89 2.94 14.39 15.69
CA CYS A 89 1.73 14.08 16.42
C CYS A 89 2.07 13.19 17.62
N LYS A 90 1.86 13.69 18.83
CA LYS A 90 2.09 12.94 20.07
C LYS A 90 1.08 11.79 20.20
N SER A 91 1.47 10.70 20.83
CA SER A 91 0.54 9.67 21.26
C SER A 91 -0.28 10.15 22.47
N ALA A 92 -1.39 9.45 22.74
CA ALA A 92 -2.22 9.76 23.89
C ALA A 92 -1.47 9.57 25.22
N CYS A 93 -0.58 8.58 25.33
CA CYS A 93 0.23 8.35 26.52
C CYS A 93 1.15 9.55 26.83
N GLN A 94 1.73 10.19 25.80
CA GLN A 94 2.61 11.34 25.96
C GLN A 94 1.89 12.59 26.49
N VAL A 95 0.59 12.72 26.23
CA VAL A 95 -0.22 13.88 26.67
C VAL A 95 -1.01 13.57 27.94
N TYR A 96 -1.50 12.35 28.07
CA TYR A 96 -2.33 11.87 29.16
C TYR A 96 -1.69 10.60 29.77
N PRO A 97 -0.68 10.75 30.65
CA PRO A 97 0.09 9.64 31.20
C PRO A 97 -0.72 8.87 32.25
N SER A 98 -1.77 8.17 31.80
CA SER A 98 -2.63 7.33 32.62
C SER A 98 -2.43 5.85 32.23
N PRO A 99 -2.70 4.91 33.16
CA PRO A 99 -2.60 3.48 32.86
C PRO A 99 -3.42 3.05 31.64
N GLY A 100 -4.56 3.69 31.39
CA GLY A 100 -5.42 3.38 30.24
C GLY A 100 -4.87 3.85 28.88
N TYR A 101 -3.96 4.83 28.86
CA TYR A 101 -3.33 5.31 27.62
C TYR A 101 -1.92 4.76 27.41
N CYS A 102 -1.20 4.48 28.50
CA CYS A 102 0.21 4.06 28.47
C CYS A 102 0.41 2.55 28.63
N CYS A 103 -0.64 1.77 28.86
CA CYS A 103 -0.57 0.31 28.94
C CYS A 103 0.59 -0.24 29.79
N LYS A 104 0.88 0.32 30.97
CA LYS A 104 2.06 -0.07 31.75
C LYS A 104 2.10 -1.58 32.03
N SER A 105 3.27 -2.18 31.80
CA SER A 105 3.59 -3.58 32.09
C SER A 105 3.19 -3.98 33.52
N MET A 106 2.74 -5.24 33.67
CA MET A 106 2.41 -5.88 34.94
C MET A 106 3.58 -5.88 35.95
N THR A 107 4.82 -5.65 35.50
CA THR A 107 6.03 -5.57 36.33
C THR A 107 6.30 -4.19 36.93
N GLU A 108 5.62 -3.13 36.48
CA GLU A 108 5.72 -1.77 37.04
C GLU A 108 4.58 -1.45 38.02
N ILE A 109 3.73 -2.43 38.30
CA ILE A 109 2.60 -2.30 39.21
C ILE A 109 3.11 -2.31 40.66
N LEU A 110 2.81 -1.26 41.41
CA LEU A 110 3.05 -1.24 42.85
C LEU A 110 2.11 -2.24 43.54
N PRO A 111 2.52 -2.84 44.68
CA PRO A 111 1.65 -3.77 45.39
C PRO A 111 0.35 -3.06 45.82
N GLY A 112 -0.75 -3.36 45.12
CA GLY A 112 -2.06 -2.74 45.31
C GLY A 112 -2.80 -2.34 44.04
N ASP A 113 -2.12 -2.22 42.88
CA ASP A 113 -2.83 -1.84 41.65
C ASP A 113 -3.47 -3.05 40.94
N ILE A 114 -4.62 -2.80 40.31
CA ILE A 114 -5.39 -3.79 39.56
C ILE A 114 -4.71 -3.96 38.19
N PRO A 115 -4.45 -5.19 37.71
CA PRO A 115 -3.95 -5.41 36.36
C PRO A 115 -4.90 -4.77 35.35
N VAL A 116 -4.42 -3.76 34.62
CA VAL A 116 -5.24 -3.10 33.59
C VAL A 116 -5.05 -3.87 32.29
N THR A 117 -6.12 -4.53 31.83
CA THR A 117 -6.17 -5.01 30.45
C THR A 117 -6.17 -3.80 29.53
N CYS A 118 -5.17 -3.67 28.66
CA CYS A 118 -5.11 -2.54 27.75
C CYS A 118 -6.06 -2.75 26.56
N TYR A 119 -6.83 -1.71 26.24
CA TYR A 119 -7.76 -1.69 25.13
C TYR A 119 -7.41 -0.52 24.20
N PRO A 120 -7.71 -0.65 22.89
CA PRO A 120 -7.54 0.46 21.95
C PRO A 120 -8.27 1.71 22.45
N THR A 121 -7.53 2.80 22.62
CA THR A 121 -8.11 4.08 23.03
C THR A 121 -8.78 4.79 21.85
N SER A 122 -9.60 5.81 22.09
CA SER A 122 -10.21 6.60 20.99
C SER A 122 -9.17 7.23 20.06
N TYR A 123 -8.01 7.64 20.60
CA TYR A 123 -6.89 8.14 19.80
C TYR A 123 -6.19 7.02 19.03
N GLY A 124 -5.99 5.85 19.65
CA GLY A 124 -5.43 4.67 18.97
C GLY A 124 -6.32 4.23 17.80
N GLN A 125 -7.64 4.17 18.01
CA GLN A 125 -8.63 3.86 16.97
C GLN A 125 -8.62 4.88 15.83
N LEU A 126 -8.49 6.18 16.12
CA LEU A 126 -8.36 7.21 15.08
C LEU A 126 -7.17 6.93 14.16
N PHE A 127 -6.00 6.65 14.74
CA PHE A 127 -4.81 6.37 13.94
C PHE A 127 -4.89 5.01 13.23
N HIS A 128 -5.47 4.00 13.88
CA HIS A 128 -5.68 2.68 13.29
C HIS A 128 -6.66 2.74 12.09
N LEU A 129 -7.67 3.61 12.12
CA LEU A 129 -8.58 3.81 10.98
C LEU A 129 -7.86 4.34 9.73
N VAL A 130 -6.82 5.17 9.91
CA VAL A 130 -6.02 5.74 8.83
C VAL A 130 -4.88 4.81 8.41
N CYS A 131 -4.29 4.12 9.37
CA CYS A 131 -3.12 3.26 9.24
C CYS A 131 -3.31 1.96 10.01
N PRO A 132 -4.09 1.00 9.47
CA PRO A 132 -4.47 -0.22 10.21
C PRO A 132 -3.32 -1.19 10.46
N LYS A 133 -2.18 -1.00 9.78
CA LYS A 133 -0.96 -1.80 9.97
C LYS A 133 0.09 -1.11 10.86
N TYR A 134 -0.27 -0.03 11.54
CA TYR A 134 0.55 0.52 12.62
C TYR A 134 0.15 -0.09 13.96
N VAL A 135 1.16 -0.36 14.78
CA VAL A 135 0.97 -0.63 16.20
C VAL A 135 0.75 0.71 16.90
N THR A 136 -0.42 0.87 17.51
CA THR A 136 -0.92 2.12 18.10
C THR A 136 -0.93 2.11 19.63
N TYR A 137 -0.81 0.94 20.25
CA TYR A 137 -0.68 0.76 21.70
C TYR A 137 0.12 -0.51 22.02
N GLU A 138 0.63 -0.62 23.24
CA GLU A 138 1.37 -1.82 23.67
C GLU A 138 0.43 -3.03 23.75
N TYR A 139 0.88 -4.20 23.28
CA TYR A 139 0.12 -5.46 23.22
C TYR A 139 -0.97 -5.56 22.12
N GLU A 140 -0.89 -4.74 21.06
CA GLU A 140 -1.72 -4.91 19.86
C GLU A 140 -1.41 -6.25 19.16
N ASN A 141 -2.47 -6.96 18.71
CA ASN A 141 -2.39 -8.33 18.17
C ASN A 141 -1.73 -8.43 16.78
N SER A 142 -1.52 -9.67 16.34
CA SER A 142 -0.76 -10.16 15.16
C SER A 142 -1.00 -9.52 13.79
N ASP A 143 -2.03 -8.70 13.56
CA ASP A 143 -2.32 -8.19 12.21
C ASP A 143 -1.42 -7.02 11.80
N SER A 144 -0.88 -6.26 12.76
CA SER A 144 0.07 -5.15 12.55
C SER A 144 1.53 -5.61 12.57
N MET A 145 1.77 -6.90 12.79
CA MET A 145 3.10 -7.52 12.89
C MET A 145 3.20 -8.67 11.90
N VAL A 146 4.32 -8.74 11.19
CA VAL A 146 4.61 -9.90 10.34
C VAL A 146 5.65 -10.77 11.02
N ILE A 147 5.41 -12.08 10.98
CA ILE A 147 6.35 -13.12 11.42
C ILE A 147 6.82 -13.88 10.17
N THR A 148 8.13 -14.07 10.06
CA THR A 148 8.78 -14.76 8.94
C THR A 148 9.91 -15.67 9.43
N ASP A 149 10.39 -16.55 8.56
CA ASP A 149 11.59 -17.34 8.83
C ASP A 149 12.81 -16.44 9.10
N GLY A 150 13.66 -16.87 10.02
CA GLY A 150 14.81 -16.11 10.49
C GLY A 150 15.88 -15.82 9.43
N GLY A 151 16.63 -14.74 9.63
CA GLY A 151 17.74 -14.36 8.77
C GLY A 151 17.31 -13.76 7.43
N GLY A 152 16.21 -13.01 7.41
CA GLY A 152 15.77 -12.25 6.23
C GLY A 152 16.50 -10.91 6.06
N ASN A 153 16.43 -10.37 4.85
CA ASN A 153 16.76 -8.98 4.56
C ASN A 153 15.50 -8.10 4.68
N TYR A 154 15.69 -6.87 5.16
CA TYR A 154 14.60 -5.92 5.41
C TYR A 154 14.87 -4.59 4.73
N THR A 155 13.82 -4.01 4.14
CA THR A 155 13.87 -2.64 3.64
C THR A 155 12.94 -1.75 4.46
N VAL A 156 13.51 -0.74 5.11
CA VAL A 156 12.77 0.34 5.77
C VAL A 156 12.68 1.51 4.80
N ARG A 157 11.46 1.99 4.56
CA ARG A 157 11.22 3.11 3.65
C ARG A 157 10.47 4.22 4.39
N PHE A 158 11.01 5.42 4.30
CA PHE A 158 10.38 6.63 4.81
C PHE A 158 9.62 7.30 3.67
N CYS A 159 8.39 7.74 3.94
CA CYS A 159 7.52 8.40 2.95
C CYS A 159 7.37 7.59 1.65
N ASP A 160 7.23 6.26 1.77
CA ASP A 160 7.09 5.37 0.61
C ASP A 160 5.73 5.55 -0.08
N THR A 161 5.59 4.94 -1.26
CA THR A 161 4.31 4.81 -1.97
C THR A 161 4.13 3.35 -2.38
N PHE A 162 3.42 2.55 -1.58
CA PHE A 162 3.01 1.17 -1.95
C PHE A 162 1.88 1.15 -2.99
N SER A 163 1.46 2.32 -3.43
CA SER A 163 0.55 2.53 -4.55
C SER A 163 1.29 2.68 -5.88
N THR A 164 2.63 2.74 -5.90
CA THR A 164 3.40 3.11 -7.11
C THR A 164 4.49 2.10 -7.46
N ILE A 165 4.51 1.65 -8.72
CA ILE A 165 5.65 0.97 -9.34
C ILE A 165 6.53 2.01 -10.02
N LYS A 166 7.81 2.04 -9.67
CA LYS A 166 8.86 2.79 -10.38
C LYS A 166 9.68 1.81 -11.23
N LEU A 167 10.55 2.33 -12.10
CA LEU A 167 11.53 1.49 -12.78
C LEU A 167 12.37 0.67 -11.80
N GLY A 168 12.50 -0.63 -12.07
CA GLY A 168 13.13 -1.60 -11.18
C GLY A 168 12.27 -2.07 -10.01
N GLY A 169 11.08 -1.48 -9.81
CA GLY A 169 10.07 -1.96 -8.87
C GLY A 169 9.17 -3.01 -9.52
N GLN A 170 8.53 -3.82 -8.68
CA GLN A 170 7.59 -4.85 -9.12
C GLN A 170 6.48 -5.10 -8.11
N LEU A 171 5.34 -5.54 -8.63
CA LEU A 171 4.26 -6.17 -7.87
C LEU A 171 4.33 -7.68 -8.12
N THR A 172 4.26 -8.47 -7.06
CA THR A 172 4.22 -9.96 -7.13
C THR A 172 2.94 -10.49 -6.54
N TYR A 173 2.71 -11.81 -6.61
CA TYR A 173 1.55 -12.44 -5.99
C TYR A 173 1.43 -12.14 -4.48
N THR A 174 2.56 -12.17 -3.77
CA THR A 174 2.61 -11.92 -2.32
C THR A 174 2.65 -10.43 -1.95
N ASN A 175 2.96 -9.55 -2.90
CA ASN A 175 3.11 -8.12 -2.68
C ASN A 175 2.24 -7.30 -3.67
N PRO A 176 0.91 -7.24 -3.44
CA PRO A 176 0.01 -6.43 -4.26
C PRO A 176 0.19 -4.92 -3.99
N LEU A 177 -0.21 -4.10 -4.95
CA LEU A 177 -0.29 -2.64 -4.80
C LEU A 177 -1.58 -2.29 -4.06
N VAL A 178 -1.50 -1.35 -3.13
CA VAL A 178 -2.67 -0.83 -2.41
C VAL A 178 -2.73 0.68 -2.63
N SER A 179 -3.92 1.25 -2.85
CA SER A 179 -4.10 2.69 -2.97
C SER A 179 -3.74 3.39 -1.64
N LEU A 180 -3.32 4.66 -1.68
CA LEU A 180 -2.79 5.37 -0.49
C LEU A 180 -3.73 5.31 0.73
N GLY A 181 -5.03 5.53 0.53
CA GLY A 181 -6.07 5.44 1.55
C GLY A 181 -6.52 4.02 1.89
N GLY A 182 -5.94 2.98 1.28
CA GLY A 182 -6.33 1.59 1.51
C GLY A 182 -7.72 1.24 0.99
N ASN A 183 -8.16 1.90 -0.08
CA ASN A 183 -9.49 1.70 -0.67
C ASN A 183 -9.49 0.61 -1.74
N PHE A 184 -8.43 0.54 -2.54
CA PHE A 184 -8.30 -0.39 -3.66
C PHE A 184 -7.00 -1.18 -3.57
N THR A 185 -7.04 -2.41 -4.07
CA THR A 185 -5.88 -3.29 -4.23
C THR A 185 -5.79 -3.71 -5.68
N LEU A 186 -4.59 -3.62 -6.26
CA LEU A 186 -4.23 -4.20 -7.55
C LEU A 186 -3.31 -5.39 -7.26
N GLY A 187 -3.62 -6.56 -7.82
CA GLY A 187 -2.83 -7.76 -7.60
C GLY A 187 -3.22 -8.95 -8.47
N PHE A 188 -2.42 -10.00 -8.38
CA PHE A 188 -2.70 -11.28 -9.02
C PHE A 188 -3.77 -12.06 -8.24
N PHE A 189 -4.63 -12.80 -8.94
CA PHE A 189 -5.69 -13.61 -8.32
C PHE A 189 -6.01 -14.87 -9.13
N ALA A 190 -6.81 -15.77 -8.53
CA ALA A 190 -7.18 -17.07 -9.09
C ALA A 190 -5.94 -17.84 -9.55
N ASN A 191 -5.08 -18.17 -8.57
CA ASN A 191 -3.79 -18.83 -8.78
C ASN A 191 -2.94 -18.09 -9.81
N SER A 192 -2.83 -16.77 -9.66
CA SER A 192 -2.07 -15.89 -10.54
C SER A 192 -2.41 -15.92 -12.04
N SER A 193 -3.52 -16.55 -12.43
CA SER A 193 -3.97 -16.55 -13.83
C SER A 193 -4.43 -15.17 -14.31
N TYR A 194 -4.79 -14.27 -13.39
CA TYR A 194 -5.30 -12.95 -13.73
C TYR A 194 -4.68 -11.84 -12.88
N LEU A 195 -4.56 -10.66 -13.47
CA LEU A 195 -4.27 -9.41 -12.78
C LEU A 195 -5.56 -8.58 -12.71
N GLY A 196 -5.88 -8.00 -11.54
CA GLY A 196 -7.08 -7.19 -11.41
C GLY A 196 -7.04 -6.23 -10.24
N ILE A 197 -8.06 -5.36 -10.18
CA ILE A 197 -8.28 -4.39 -9.11
C ILE A 197 -9.54 -4.77 -8.35
N TRP A 198 -9.55 -4.63 -7.02
CA TRP A 198 -10.72 -4.81 -6.15
C TRP A 198 -10.71 -3.81 -5.00
N TYR A 199 -11.84 -3.70 -4.28
CA TYR A 199 -11.89 -2.96 -3.04
C TYR A 199 -11.12 -3.69 -1.94
N ALA A 200 -10.16 -3.02 -1.30
CA ALA A 200 -9.28 -3.63 -0.32
C ALA A 200 -10.03 -4.14 0.93
N LYS A 201 -11.14 -3.49 1.28
CA LYS A 201 -11.98 -3.82 2.45
C LYS A 201 -13.17 -4.75 2.14
N ASP A 202 -13.28 -5.25 0.91
CA ASP A 202 -14.36 -6.16 0.52
C ASP A 202 -13.96 -7.62 0.82
N SER A 203 -14.67 -8.28 1.74
CA SER A 203 -14.39 -9.65 2.15
C SER A 203 -14.53 -10.66 1.00
N GLU A 204 -15.37 -10.35 0.01
CA GLU A 204 -15.54 -11.15 -1.20
C GLU A 204 -14.48 -10.83 -2.27
N SER A 205 -13.65 -9.80 -2.04
CA SER A 205 -12.60 -9.34 -2.96
C SER A 205 -13.10 -9.18 -4.40
N ARG A 206 -14.33 -8.64 -4.57
CA ARG A 206 -14.95 -8.54 -5.88
C ARG A 206 -14.12 -7.64 -6.77
N LYS A 207 -13.67 -8.23 -7.89
CA LYS A 207 -12.87 -7.52 -8.88
C LYS A 207 -13.72 -6.40 -9.49
N VAL A 208 -13.18 -5.20 -9.61
CA VAL A 208 -13.79 -4.07 -10.31
C VAL A 208 -13.15 -3.83 -11.67
N TRP A 209 -11.95 -4.37 -11.88
CA TRP A 209 -11.23 -4.34 -13.14
C TRP A 209 -10.36 -5.59 -13.29
N VAL A 210 -10.15 -6.07 -14.53
CA VAL A 210 -9.30 -7.22 -14.84
C VAL A 210 -8.49 -6.89 -16.10
N ALA A 211 -7.17 -7.06 -16.04
CA ALA A 211 -6.26 -6.72 -17.15
C ALA A 211 -6.39 -7.69 -18.32
N ASN A 212 -6.47 -8.99 -18.00
CA ASN A 212 -6.40 -10.08 -18.97
C ASN A 212 -7.62 -11.02 -18.91
N PRO A 213 -8.86 -10.49 -19.00
CA PRO A 213 -10.07 -11.29 -18.75
C PRO A 213 -10.25 -12.44 -19.73
N ASN A 214 -9.80 -12.30 -20.98
CA ASN A 214 -9.96 -13.33 -22.03
C ASN A 214 -8.65 -14.10 -22.33
N ASN A 215 -7.58 -13.78 -21.62
CA ASN A 215 -6.27 -14.39 -21.83
C ASN A 215 -5.61 -14.71 -20.48
N PRO A 216 -6.17 -15.69 -19.74
CA PRO A 216 -5.59 -16.12 -18.48
C PRO A 216 -4.15 -16.60 -18.67
N MET A 217 -3.30 -16.29 -17.71
CA MET A 217 -1.97 -16.90 -17.61
C MET A 217 -2.11 -18.34 -17.12
N GLU A 218 -1.31 -19.23 -17.69
CA GLU A 218 -1.22 -20.61 -17.19
C GLU A 218 -0.67 -20.57 -15.76
N PHE A 219 -1.41 -21.14 -14.81
CA PHE A 219 -0.94 -21.23 -13.44
C PHE A 219 0.17 -22.27 -13.36
N ASN A 220 1.31 -21.85 -12.81
CA ASN A 220 2.34 -22.75 -12.33
C ASN A 220 2.79 -22.28 -10.94
N PRO A 221 2.73 -23.15 -9.91
CA PRO A 221 3.11 -22.79 -8.54
C PRO A 221 4.57 -22.38 -8.39
N ASP A 222 5.44 -22.77 -9.33
CA ASP A 222 6.86 -22.40 -9.34
C ASP A 222 7.12 -21.06 -10.06
N ASP A 223 6.09 -20.41 -10.60
CA ASP A 223 6.26 -19.16 -11.34
C ASP A 223 6.48 -17.95 -10.42
N ASP A 224 7.54 -17.20 -10.71
CA ASP A 224 7.80 -15.90 -10.10
C ASP A 224 7.17 -14.79 -10.95
N LEU A 225 5.82 -14.72 -10.90
CA LEU A 225 5.06 -13.74 -11.66
C LEU A 225 5.18 -12.34 -11.07
N ALA A 226 5.59 -11.40 -11.91
CA ALA A 226 5.78 -10.01 -11.54
C ALA A 226 5.15 -9.06 -12.56
N LEU A 227 4.39 -8.08 -12.09
CA LEU A 227 4.04 -6.88 -12.85
C LEU A 227 5.14 -5.84 -12.64
N SER A 228 5.72 -5.35 -13.72
CA SER A 228 6.79 -4.34 -13.68
C SER A 228 6.71 -3.38 -14.87
N ILE A 229 7.58 -2.38 -14.89
CA ILE A 229 7.75 -1.45 -16.01
C ILE A 229 9.01 -1.86 -16.76
N ASP A 230 8.88 -2.14 -18.06
CA ASP A 230 10.02 -2.42 -18.94
C ASP A 230 10.95 -1.19 -18.99
N PRO A 231 12.23 -1.32 -18.58
CA PRO A 231 13.15 -0.19 -18.55
C PRO A 231 13.50 0.37 -19.94
N ASN A 232 13.31 -0.41 -21.00
CA ASN A 232 13.64 0.02 -22.36
C ASN A 232 12.48 0.74 -23.03
N THR A 233 11.25 0.29 -22.78
CA THR A 233 10.05 0.78 -23.49
C THR A 233 9.14 1.64 -22.61
N GLY A 234 9.23 1.50 -21.28
CA GLY A 234 8.31 2.10 -20.32
C GLY A 234 6.95 1.41 -20.23
N ASN A 235 6.73 0.32 -20.98
CA ASN A 235 5.47 -0.41 -20.94
C ASN A 235 5.29 -1.20 -19.64
N LEU A 236 4.05 -1.28 -19.17
CA LEU A 236 3.67 -2.23 -18.15
C LEU A 236 3.68 -3.64 -18.73
N ILE A 237 4.43 -4.52 -18.09
CA ILE A 237 4.63 -5.91 -18.51
C ILE A 237 4.40 -6.86 -17.34
N ILE A 238 3.91 -8.06 -17.66
CA ILE A 238 3.90 -9.19 -16.74
C ILE A 238 4.99 -10.16 -17.18
N THR A 239 5.87 -10.51 -16.26
CA THR A 239 7.00 -11.42 -16.49
C THR A 239 6.90 -12.65 -15.61
N ASN A 240 7.47 -13.76 -16.07
CA ASN A 240 7.83 -14.91 -15.27
C ASN A 240 9.36 -15.04 -15.34
N GLY A 241 10.04 -14.66 -14.26
CA GLY A 241 11.50 -14.47 -14.27
C GLY A 241 11.93 -13.50 -15.38
N SER A 242 12.78 -13.96 -16.31
CA SER A 242 13.27 -13.16 -17.44
C SER A 242 12.34 -13.14 -18.66
N ARG A 243 11.27 -13.94 -18.66
CA ARG A 243 10.36 -14.08 -19.81
C ARG A 243 9.18 -13.14 -19.66
N THR A 244 8.97 -12.25 -20.62
CA THR A 244 7.73 -11.47 -20.74
C THR A 244 6.59 -12.37 -21.20
N LEU A 245 5.53 -12.49 -20.39
CA LEU A 245 4.32 -13.22 -20.74
C LEU A 245 3.28 -12.33 -21.41
N MET A 246 3.18 -11.07 -20.95
CA MET A 246 2.18 -10.13 -21.44
C MET A 246 2.71 -8.70 -21.39
N THR A 247 2.32 -7.91 -22.38
CA THR A 247 2.48 -6.45 -22.37
C THR A 247 1.10 -5.84 -22.23
N ILE A 248 0.84 -5.13 -21.13
CA ILE A 248 -0.47 -4.55 -20.81
C ILE A 248 -0.70 -3.26 -21.60
N THR A 249 0.36 -2.48 -21.78
CA THR A 249 0.31 -1.18 -22.43
C THR A 249 1.09 -1.15 -23.73
N ASN A 250 0.73 -0.22 -24.60
CA ASN A 250 1.51 0.12 -25.78
C ASN A 250 1.71 1.63 -25.83
N ILE A 251 2.66 2.12 -25.02
CA ILE A 251 2.92 3.55 -24.86
C ILE A 251 4.18 3.99 -25.61
N ASN A 252 4.27 5.29 -25.88
CA ASN A 252 5.48 5.92 -26.39
C ASN A 252 6.09 6.83 -25.32
N ALA A 253 6.96 6.26 -24.48
CA ALA A 253 7.65 7.00 -23.42
C ALA A 253 8.82 7.87 -23.92
N GLY A 254 9.30 7.62 -25.15
CA GLY A 254 10.54 8.21 -25.68
C GLY A 254 11.81 7.47 -25.22
N PRO A 255 13.01 7.94 -25.63
CA PRO A 255 14.28 7.37 -25.18
C PRO A 255 14.49 7.65 -23.68
N ASN A 256 14.92 6.63 -22.94
CA ASN A 256 15.06 6.65 -21.47
C ASN A 256 13.74 6.97 -20.75
N PRO A 257 12.83 5.97 -20.65
CA PRO A 257 11.54 6.16 -19.99
C PRO A 257 11.74 6.65 -18.55
N ASN A 258 11.09 7.74 -18.16
CA ASN A 258 10.96 8.12 -16.75
C ASN A 258 9.48 8.04 -16.40
N VAL A 259 9.05 6.86 -15.96
CA VAL A 259 7.64 6.51 -15.88
C VAL A 259 7.35 5.87 -14.53
N THR A 260 6.18 6.17 -13.97
CA THR A 260 5.66 5.53 -12.77
C THR A 260 4.25 5.04 -13.03
N ALA A 261 3.89 3.93 -12.37
CA ALA A 261 2.55 3.38 -12.43
C ALA A 261 1.91 3.43 -11.05
N THR A 262 0.86 4.23 -10.87
CA THR A 262 0.26 4.50 -9.55
C THR A 262 -1.21 4.11 -9.50
N LEU A 263 -1.60 3.39 -8.44
CA LEU A 263 -2.99 3.07 -8.09
C LEU A 263 -3.57 4.16 -7.18
N GLU A 264 -4.60 4.84 -7.66
CA GLU A 264 -5.25 5.93 -6.93
C GLU A 264 -6.43 5.45 -6.07
N ASP A 265 -6.85 6.27 -5.10
CA ASP A 265 -7.96 5.96 -4.19
C ASP A 265 -9.36 5.98 -4.83
N ASN A 266 -9.46 6.36 -6.10
CA ASN A 266 -10.67 6.18 -6.93
C ASN A 266 -10.66 4.85 -7.71
N GLY A 267 -9.60 4.04 -7.57
CA GLY A 267 -9.43 2.77 -8.26
C GLY A 267 -8.79 2.88 -9.64
N ASN A 268 -8.40 4.08 -10.08
CA ASN A 268 -7.70 4.26 -11.35
C ASN A 268 -6.21 3.93 -11.18
N PHE A 269 -5.72 2.96 -11.94
CA PHE A 269 -4.29 2.70 -12.08
C PHE A 269 -3.76 3.39 -13.33
N ARG A 270 -2.81 4.32 -13.15
CA ARG A 270 -2.29 5.18 -14.22
C ARG A 270 -0.78 5.02 -14.39
N LEU A 271 -0.34 5.03 -15.64
CA LEU A 271 1.05 5.12 -16.03
C LEU A 271 1.34 6.57 -16.45
N ILE A 272 2.25 7.24 -15.75
CA ILE A 272 2.52 8.68 -15.87
C ILE A 272 3.97 8.90 -16.27
N ASN A 273 4.21 9.80 -17.22
CA ASN A 273 5.55 10.29 -17.50
C ASN A 273 5.96 11.30 -16.42
N GLU A 274 7.02 11.03 -15.68
CA GLU A 274 7.43 11.87 -14.57
C GLU A 274 8.06 13.21 -15.00
N ASN A 275 8.52 13.32 -16.25
CA ASN A 275 9.16 14.53 -16.75
C ASN A 275 8.15 15.65 -17.05
N ASP A 276 7.02 15.30 -17.67
CA ASP A 276 5.98 16.26 -18.11
C ASP A 276 4.61 16.04 -17.43
N LYS A 277 4.51 15.04 -16.55
CA LYS A 277 3.31 14.65 -15.80
C LYS A 277 2.12 14.24 -16.66
N ARG A 278 2.34 13.93 -17.95
CA ARG A 278 1.26 13.42 -18.81
C ARG A 278 0.88 11.99 -18.44
N VAL A 279 -0.41 11.71 -18.48
CA VAL A 279 -0.93 10.34 -18.37
C VAL A 279 -0.68 9.64 -19.71
N LEU A 280 0.14 8.59 -19.70
CA LEU A 280 0.45 7.79 -20.89
C LEU A 280 -0.57 6.67 -21.09
N TRP A 281 -1.10 6.12 -20.00
CA TRP A 281 -2.10 5.07 -20.00
C TRP A 281 -2.86 5.05 -18.66
N GLN A 282 -4.12 4.60 -18.66
CA GLN A 282 -4.88 4.41 -17.42
C GLN A 282 -5.97 3.36 -17.55
N THR A 283 -6.27 2.65 -16.45
CA THR A 283 -7.33 1.63 -16.41
C THR A 283 -8.72 2.16 -16.72
N PHE A 284 -9.01 3.42 -16.39
CA PHE A 284 -10.31 4.04 -16.66
C PHE A 284 -10.64 4.16 -18.14
N ASP A 285 -9.62 4.09 -19.02
CA ASP A 285 -9.82 4.04 -20.47
C ASP A 285 -10.04 2.62 -21.01
N HIS A 286 -9.91 1.61 -20.15
CA HIS A 286 -10.09 0.20 -20.48
C HIS A 286 -11.05 -0.50 -19.50
N PRO A 287 -12.33 -0.07 -19.42
CA PRO A 287 -13.33 -0.69 -18.55
C PRO A 287 -13.50 -2.20 -18.80
N THR A 288 -13.89 -2.93 -17.76
CA THR A 288 -14.41 -4.31 -17.88
C THR A 288 -15.92 -4.34 -17.63
N ASN A 289 -16.37 -4.79 -16.45
CA ASN A 289 -17.78 -5.02 -16.14
C ASN A 289 -18.34 -4.07 -15.07
N VAL A 290 -17.52 -3.17 -14.52
CA VAL A 290 -17.90 -2.24 -13.44
C VAL A 290 -17.56 -0.80 -13.87
N LEU A 291 -18.47 0.13 -13.59
CA LEU A 291 -18.26 1.56 -13.76
C LEU A 291 -17.99 2.21 -12.40
N LEU A 292 -16.75 2.61 -12.14
CA LEU A 292 -16.35 3.32 -10.93
C LEU A 292 -16.57 4.83 -11.06
N PRO A 293 -16.72 5.56 -9.94
CA PRO A 293 -16.76 7.02 -9.96
C PRO A 293 -15.53 7.61 -10.68
N GLY A 294 -15.78 8.47 -11.67
CA GLY A 294 -14.75 9.10 -12.49
C GLY A 294 -14.44 8.37 -13.81
N MET A 295 -14.93 7.14 -14.00
CA MET A 295 -14.87 6.48 -15.30
C MET A 295 -15.83 7.11 -16.31
N LYS A 296 -15.51 6.97 -17.60
CA LYS A 296 -16.35 7.43 -18.70
C LYS A 296 -17.13 6.26 -19.29
N LEU A 297 -18.34 6.53 -19.77
CA LEU A 297 -19.12 5.64 -20.60
C LEU A 297 -19.52 6.41 -21.86
N GLY A 298 -19.18 5.87 -23.04
CA GLY A 298 -19.58 6.41 -24.33
C GLY A 298 -18.46 6.69 -25.31
N TYR A 299 -18.57 7.75 -26.11
CA TYR A 299 -17.73 7.94 -27.29
C TYR A 299 -17.05 9.30 -27.31
N ASP A 300 -15.74 9.32 -27.52
CA ASP A 300 -14.97 10.52 -27.76
C ASP A 300 -14.78 10.75 -29.26
N ILE A 301 -15.44 11.78 -29.77
CA ILE A 301 -15.44 12.15 -31.19
C ILE A 301 -14.05 12.61 -31.66
N THR A 302 -13.23 13.14 -30.75
CA THR A 302 -11.91 13.67 -31.11
C THR A 302 -10.87 12.57 -31.28
N THR A 303 -10.92 11.54 -30.43
CA THR A 303 -9.96 10.42 -30.43
C THR A 303 -10.50 9.16 -31.11
N GLY A 304 -11.81 9.07 -31.29
CA GLY A 304 -12.52 7.85 -31.72
C GLY A 304 -12.63 6.78 -30.63
N GLN A 305 -12.22 7.08 -29.39
CA GLN A 305 -12.25 6.14 -28.28
C GLN A 305 -13.69 5.84 -27.86
N THR A 306 -14.00 4.56 -27.64
CA THR A 306 -15.28 4.13 -27.07
C THR A 306 -15.05 3.47 -25.71
N TRP A 307 -15.83 3.86 -24.71
CA TRP A 307 -15.88 3.23 -23.40
C TRP A 307 -17.19 2.45 -23.26
N THR A 308 -17.05 1.13 -23.15
CA THR A 308 -18.16 0.15 -23.07
C THR A 308 -17.91 -0.76 -21.88
N LEU A 309 -18.96 -1.10 -21.13
CA LEU A 309 -18.89 -2.15 -20.12
C LEU A 309 -19.32 -3.47 -20.75
N THR A 310 -18.61 -4.54 -20.43
CA THR A 310 -18.95 -5.91 -20.84
C THR A 310 -19.09 -6.76 -19.60
N SER A 311 -20.23 -7.45 -19.46
CA SER A 311 -20.48 -8.40 -18.37
C SER A 311 -19.40 -9.48 -18.28
N ARG A 312 -19.33 -10.16 -17.14
CA ARG A 312 -18.54 -11.39 -17.00
C ARG A 312 -19.36 -12.59 -17.45
N LEU A 313 -18.67 -13.66 -17.83
CA LEU A 313 -19.31 -14.94 -18.13
C LEU A 313 -20.01 -15.51 -16.89
N SER A 314 -19.38 -15.40 -15.72
CA SER A 314 -19.98 -15.75 -14.42
C SER A 314 -19.29 -14.99 -13.28
N ASN A 315 -19.73 -15.22 -12.03
CA ASN A 315 -19.06 -14.67 -10.85
C ASN A 315 -17.64 -15.21 -10.65
N GLU A 316 -17.37 -16.42 -11.15
CA GLU A 316 -16.08 -17.11 -11.01
C GLU A 316 -15.18 -16.92 -12.23
N ILE A 317 -15.76 -16.73 -13.41
CA ILE A 317 -15.02 -16.67 -14.68
C ILE A 317 -15.04 -15.22 -15.19
N PRO A 318 -13.89 -14.50 -15.16
CA PRO A 318 -13.81 -13.08 -15.52
C PRO A 318 -13.85 -12.82 -17.03
N HIS A 319 -13.92 -13.87 -17.85
CA HIS A 319 -14.05 -13.76 -19.31
C HIS A 319 -15.23 -12.87 -19.69
N ALA A 320 -15.13 -12.20 -20.84
CA ALA A 320 -16.21 -11.39 -21.39
C ALA A 320 -17.48 -12.25 -21.60
N GLY A 321 -18.58 -11.79 -21.01
CA GLY A 321 -19.91 -12.38 -21.12
C GLY A 321 -20.70 -11.83 -22.30
N ALA A 322 -21.96 -12.24 -22.40
CA ALA A 322 -22.81 -11.93 -23.54
C ALA A 322 -23.42 -10.53 -23.54
N PHE A 323 -23.45 -9.84 -22.39
CA PHE A 323 -24.08 -8.54 -22.25
C PHE A 323 -23.05 -7.41 -22.29
N SER A 324 -23.35 -6.34 -23.01
CA SER A 324 -22.57 -5.10 -23.01
C SER A 324 -23.49 -3.89 -22.79
N LEU A 325 -22.93 -2.85 -22.18
CA LEU A 325 -23.53 -1.54 -22.03
C LEU A 325 -22.61 -0.52 -22.70
N SER A 326 -23.05 0.02 -23.83
CA SER A 326 -22.36 1.05 -24.60
C SER A 326 -23.27 2.26 -24.81
N TRP A 327 -22.68 3.36 -25.28
CA TRP A 327 -23.42 4.51 -25.77
C TRP A 327 -23.07 4.73 -27.23
N GLU A 328 -24.08 4.75 -28.09
CA GLU A 328 -23.93 5.01 -29.52
C GLU A 328 -24.37 6.45 -29.82
N PRO A 329 -23.48 7.31 -30.36
CA PRO A 329 -23.90 8.62 -30.82
C PRO A 329 -24.78 8.48 -32.06
N ILE A 330 -26.01 9.00 -32.00
CA ILE A 330 -26.86 9.13 -33.18
C ILE A 330 -26.35 10.35 -33.96
N ASN A 331 -25.79 10.13 -35.14
CA ASN A 331 -25.52 11.22 -36.07
C ASN A 331 -26.87 11.75 -36.58
N GLU A 332 -27.37 12.83 -36.00
CA GLU A 332 -28.42 13.62 -36.64
C GLU A 332 -27.79 14.33 -37.84
N THR A 333 -27.84 13.67 -39.00
CA THR A 333 -27.56 14.32 -40.28
C THR A 333 -28.59 15.41 -40.50
N SER A 334 -28.19 16.67 -40.25
CA SER A 334 -28.89 17.87 -40.70
C SER A 334 -28.58 18.15 -42.17
#